data_AF-A0A5N6WI40-F1
#
_entry.id   AF-A0A5N6WI40-F1
#
_cell.length_a   1.000
_cell.length_b   1.000
_cell.length_c   1.000
_cell.angle_alpha   90.00
_cell.angle_beta   90.00
_cell.angle_gamma   90.00
#
_symmetry.space_group_name_H-M   'P 1'
#
loop_
_entity.id
_entity.type
_entity.pdbx_description
1 polymer ?
#
loop_
_entity_poly.entity_id
_entity_poly.type
_entity_poly.pdbx_seq_one_letter_code
_entity_poly.pdbx_strand_id
1 'polypeptide(L)'
;MLHPHAVPIQRLYDICLSCPAHIEGWLDWGHNYGGLMDRHPIEGYPWEDVYIAGYIRRFLWDKSSPLTLATSDPLDVLEVRQALVGSQDRRENTTMTSSISSAWITTADCFQKLPQEILEQIQMLLPARGVANVRLASRSFAGLPLTQSFWASRFACHQERGYCFEARRLLYSGAHALRSRDWKTVYEETAVTSDSSNELKNRKRIWGYLKNIADLVLDQPLSSEGMAKELELWPKEPVTAWRPVGGDFSVRSNGNSPYQMKCRVIYEQTISITCSIRSIGVSFRELSDKKYVSGLRFILTNKEQLRLGYILPSKEKRIELDSECFDLNGFIAAVGPRGVMALRVATGQGEISNWVGSSEGLPQTARLCTKTAIHSLKGSFDGFKMVSLAVPTDLQPLFPDDTRGEHLPLRTTGLWYPEIPPSSYHLHDDVFAGRNISLHDYRPLVHVMFGGRRGSLLKYLTRISVTVSNAAIVGIDFFYTDDSPVKHLQACPSTASGDDSVKIPFIIDGPGGERLTSLQSDGDFLRASAGYGSYRIKITSLKITTNTKPKPFIFQPSAIPALKLPAGGFPPRKSKKPEIIPGTTLTGMYFMYDSQFAMSSIGPISEDLTEGDLLRDSSLEEEIQTRIL
;
A
#
# COMPACT_ATOMS: atom_id res chain seq x y z
N MET A 1 -30.50 21.99 2.17
CA MET A 1 -30.34 21.77 0.72
C MET A 1 -30.79 20.35 0.41
N LEU A 2 -31.81 20.18 -0.43
CA LEU A 2 -32.60 18.94 -0.58
C LEU A 2 -32.73 18.53 -2.06
N HIS A 3 -31.62 18.14 -2.67
CA HIS A 3 -31.62 17.26 -3.85
C HIS A 3 -30.38 16.36 -3.71
N PRO A 4 -30.41 15.08 -4.14
CA PRO A 4 -29.15 14.35 -4.27
C PRO A 4 -28.27 15.14 -5.24
N HIS A 5 -27.07 15.52 -4.82
CA HIS A 5 -26.08 16.12 -5.71
C HIS A 5 -26.00 15.25 -6.97
N ALA A 6 -26.06 15.86 -8.15
CA ALA A 6 -25.88 15.12 -9.39
C ALA A 6 -24.58 14.33 -9.27
N VAL A 7 -24.66 13.01 -9.40
CA VAL A 7 -23.47 12.16 -9.33
C VAL A 7 -22.54 12.63 -10.43
N PRO A 8 -21.31 13.08 -10.13
CA PRO A 8 -20.38 13.53 -11.16
C PRO A 8 -19.96 12.31 -11.99
N ILE A 9 -20.66 12.05 -13.09
CA ILE A 9 -20.55 10.81 -13.88
C ILE A 9 -19.10 10.58 -14.32
N GLN A 10 -18.44 11.66 -14.76
CA GLN A 10 -17.03 11.60 -15.17
C GLN A 10 -16.12 11.13 -14.03
N ARG A 11 -16.32 11.67 -12.81
CA ARG A 11 -15.55 11.28 -11.62
C ARG A 11 -15.77 9.82 -11.26
N LEU A 12 -17.02 9.36 -11.29
CA LEU A 12 -17.36 7.97 -11.05
C LEU A 12 -16.67 7.06 -12.07
N TYR A 13 -16.70 7.44 -13.36
CA TYR A 13 -16.03 6.70 -14.42
C TYR A 13 -14.52 6.62 -14.19
N ASP A 14 -13.85 7.72 -13.87
CA ASP A 14 -12.40 7.74 -13.61
C ASP A 14 -12.04 6.88 -12.40
N ILE A 15 -12.85 6.89 -11.34
CA ILE A 15 -12.70 6.01 -10.17
C ILE A 15 -12.84 4.54 -10.57
N CYS A 16 -13.85 4.19 -11.37
CA CYS A 16 -14.03 2.82 -11.87
C CYS A 16 -12.85 2.37 -12.75
N LEU A 17 -12.33 3.26 -13.62
CA LEU A 17 -11.14 2.96 -14.44
C LEU A 17 -9.87 2.73 -13.60
N SER A 18 -9.83 3.28 -12.39
CA SER A 18 -8.73 3.10 -11.43
C SER A 18 -8.78 1.76 -10.71
N CYS A 19 -9.92 1.06 -10.78
CA CYS A 19 -10.17 -0.24 -10.16
C CYS A 19 -10.55 -1.26 -11.24
N PRO A 20 -9.63 -1.65 -12.15
CA PRO A 20 -9.95 -2.44 -13.33
C PRO A 20 -10.60 -3.80 -13.01
N ALA A 21 -11.68 -4.13 -13.71
CA ALA A 21 -12.39 -5.39 -13.50
C ALA A 21 -11.51 -6.61 -13.86
N HIS A 22 -11.67 -7.70 -13.11
CA HIS A 22 -11.18 -9.02 -13.49
C HIS A 22 -11.75 -9.42 -14.87
N ILE A 23 -11.10 -10.37 -15.57
CA ILE A 23 -11.53 -10.84 -16.90
C ILE A 23 -12.97 -11.38 -16.92
N GLU A 24 -13.47 -11.82 -15.77
CA GLU A 24 -14.86 -12.30 -15.56
C GLU A 24 -15.84 -11.17 -15.20
N GLY A 25 -15.40 -9.90 -15.26
CA GLY A 25 -16.23 -8.71 -15.03
C GLY A 25 -16.35 -8.27 -13.56
N TRP A 26 -15.62 -8.89 -12.63
CA TRP A 26 -15.68 -8.50 -11.21
C TRP A 26 -14.85 -7.25 -10.95
N LEU A 27 -15.47 -6.21 -10.41
CA LEU A 27 -14.72 -5.06 -9.91
C LEU A 27 -13.99 -5.47 -8.62
N ASP A 28 -12.74 -5.07 -8.45
CA ASP A 28 -12.06 -5.24 -7.17
C ASP A 28 -11.75 -3.85 -6.58
N TRP A 29 -12.61 -3.46 -5.65
CA TRP A 29 -12.53 -2.20 -4.92
C TRP A 29 -11.57 -2.27 -3.73
N GLY A 30 -10.82 -3.37 -3.58
CA GLY A 30 -9.90 -3.61 -2.47
C GLY A 30 -10.49 -4.38 -1.29
N HIS A 31 -11.74 -4.84 -1.38
CA HIS A 31 -12.40 -5.64 -0.35
C HIS A 31 -12.88 -7.01 -0.87
N ASN A 32 -13.20 -7.93 0.04
CA ASN A 32 -13.62 -9.30 -0.29
C ASN A 32 -15.16 -9.47 -0.45
N TYR A 33 -15.88 -8.36 -0.64
CA TYR A 33 -17.35 -8.33 -0.73
C TYR A 33 -18.03 -8.97 0.49
N GLY A 34 -17.48 -8.80 1.69
CA GLY A 34 -18.04 -9.40 2.91
C GLY A 34 -17.87 -10.90 2.98
N GLY A 35 -16.73 -11.40 2.52
CA GLY A 35 -16.37 -12.82 2.53
C GLY A 35 -17.00 -13.63 1.40
N LEU A 36 -17.60 -12.99 0.39
CA LEU A 36 -18.13 -13.69 -0.79
C LEU A 36 -17.02 -14.16 -1.74
N MET A 37 -15.89 -13.46 -1.70
CA MET A 37 -14.77 -13.69 -2.59
C MET A 37 -13.51 -13.91 -1.77
N ASP A 38 -12.69 -14.90 -2.14
CA ASP A 38 -11.39 -15.08 -1.52
C ASP A 38 -10.39 -14.05 -2.08
N ARG A 39 -9.37 -13.74 -1.28
CA ARG A 39 -8.34 -12.76 -1.61
C ARG A 39 -6.97 -13.45 -1.51
N HIS A 40 -6.20 -13.43 -2.60
CA HIS A 40 -4.90 -14.09 -2.72
C HIS A 40 -3.78 -13.11 -3.11
N PRO A 41 -2.53 -13.33 -2.66
CA PRO A 41 -2.10 -14.45 -1.82
C PRO A 41 -2.58 -14.30 -0.35
N ILE A 42 -2.78 -15.44 0.33
CA ILE A 42 -3.18 -15.47 1.76
C ILE A 42 -1.95 -15.22 2.65
N GLU A 43 -0.81 -15.77 2.24
CA GLU A 43 0.50 -15.57 2.87
C GLU A 43 1.41 -14.90 1.82
N GLY A 44 1.98 -13.74 2.14
CA GLY A 44 2.80 -12.96 1.22
C GLY A 44 3.37 -11.73 1.92
N TYR A 45 4.20 -10.95 1.22
CA TYR A 45 4.65 -9.70 1.82
C TYR A 45 3.48 -8.73 2.02
N PRO A 46 3.52 -7.85 3.04
CA PRO A 46 2.42 -6.93 3.35
C PRO A 46 2.02 -5.99 2.20
N TRP A 47 2.96 -5.72 1.30
CA TRP A 47 2.78 -4.87 0.14
C TRP A 47 2.31 -5.60 -1.12
N GLU A 48 2.35 -6.93 -1.16
CA GLU A 48 1.91 -7.69 -2.33
C GLU A 48 0.47 -7.32 -2.66
N ASP A 49 0.18 -7.18 -3.96
CA ASP A 49 -1.18 -6.89 -4.35
C ASP A 49 -2.02 -8.14 -4.15
N VAL A 50 -3.09 -7.98 -3.40
CA VAL A 50 -4.02 -9.07 -3.14
C VAL A 50 -5.18 -8.89 -4.09
N TYR A 51 -5.45 -9.89 -4.92
CA TYR A 51 -6.53 -9.85 -5.89
C TYR A 51 -7.65 -10.79 -5.47
N ILE A 52 -8.83 -10.55 -6.03
CA ILE A 52 -9.98 -11.41 -5.83
C ILE A 52 -9.81 -12.70 -6.65
N ALA A 53 -9.84 -13.86 -6.00
CA ALA A 53 -9.78 -15.17 -6.65
C ALA A 53 -10.97 -16.04 -6.24
N GLY A 54 -11.58 -16.75 -7.20
CA GLY A 54 -12.47 -17.89 -6.93
C GLY A 54 -13.85 -17.56 -6.33
N TYR A 55 -14.88 -18.25 -6.83
CA TYR A 55 -16.31 -17.93 -6.66
C TYR A 55 -16.98 -18.80 -5.58
N ILE A 56 -17.93 -18.21 -4.82
CA ILE A 56 -19.35 -18.59 -4.57
C ILE A 56 -19.78 -20.08 -4.61
N ARG A 57 -19.18 -20.94 -5.46
CA ARG A 57 -19.53 -22.36 -5.63
C ARG A 57 -19.49 -23.20 -4.35
N ARG A 58 -18.60 -22.88 -3.40
CA ARG A 58 -18.49 -23.61 -2.12
C ARG A 58 -19.78 -23.59 -1.32
N PHE A 59 -20.66 -22.62 -1.58
CA PHE A 59 -21.88 -22.45 -0.81
C PHE A 59 -23.18 -22.70 -1.61
N LEU A 60 -23.10 -23.29 -2.81
CA LEU A 60 -24.26 -23.48 -3.69
C LEU A 60 -25.35 -24.43 -3.15
N TRP A 61 -25.12 -25.09 -2.02
CA TRP A 61 -26.05 -26.07 -1.43
C TRP A 61 -26.22 -25.92 0.09
N ASP A 62 -25.68 -24.85 0.66
CA ASP A 62 -25.74 -24.59 2.10
C ASP A 62 -26.79 -23.51 2.40
N LYS A 63 -27.82 -23.82 3.18
CA LYS A 63 -28.82 -22.81 3.59
C LYS A 63 -28.27 -21.80 4.61
N SER A 64 -27.15 -22.10 5.24
CA SER A 64 -26.36 -21.18 6.06
C SER A 64 -25.29 -20.42 5.26
N SER A 65 -25.31 -20.57 3.93
CA SER A 65 -24.43 -19.90 2.98
C SER A 65 -24.50 -18.37 3.09
N PRO A 66 -23.35 -17.67 3.04
CA PRO A 66 -23.29 -16.22 2.83
C PRO A 66 -24.03 -15.73 1.58
N LEU A 67 -24.31 -16.61 0.60
CA LEU A 67 -25.02 -16.27 -0.62
C LEU A 67 -26.46 -15.89 -0.39
N THR A 68 -27.18 -16.61 0.48
CA THR A 68 -28.59 -16.32 0.75
C THR A 68 -28.76 -14.89 1.27
N LEU A 69 -27.83 -14.44 2.12
CA LEU A 69 -27.74 -13.05 2.54
C LEU A 69 -27.39 -12.13 1.36
N ALA A 70 -26.37 -12.48 0.57
CA ALA A 70 -25.87 -11.61 -0.48
C ALA A 70 -26.84 -11.39 -1.66
N THR A 71 -27.73 -12.36 -1.93
CA THR A 71 -28.71 -12.30 -3.03
C THR A 71 -30.04 -11.66 -2.63
N SER A 72 -30.31 -11.46 -1.33
CA SER A 72 -31.50 -10.74 -0.86
C SER A 72 -31.51 -9.31 -1.38
N ASP A 73 -32.66 -8.81 -1.82
CA ASP A 73 -32.79 -7.47 -2.40
C ASP A 73 -32.47 -6.38 -1.36
N PRO A 74 -31.37 -5.61 -1.53
CA PRO A 74 -31.01 -4.59 -0.58
C PRO A 74 -31.84 -3.31 -0.76
N LEU A 75 -32.65 -3.16 -1.82
CA LEU A 75 -33.42 -1.95 -2.09
C LEU A 75 -34.82 -2.00 -1.47
N ASP A 76 -35.42 -3.17 -1.32
CA ASP A 76 -36.72 -3.33 -0.68
C ASP A 76 -36.62 -4.02 0.69
N VAL A 77 -36.55 -3.23 1.76
CA VAL A 77 -36.46 -3.73 3.13
C VAL A 77 -37.74 -3.43 3.90
N LEU A 78 -38.53 -4.47 4.16
CA LEU A 78 -39.83 -4.37 4.83
C LEU A 78 -39.70 -3.82 6.25
N GLU A 79 -38.68 -4.23 7.01
CA GLU A 79 -38.45 -3.75 8.39
C GLU A 79 -38.30 -2.24 8.44
N VAL A 80 -37.57 -1.66 7.50
CA VAL A 80 -37.36 -0.21 7.42
C VAL A 80 -38.67 0.48 7.09
N ARG A 81 -39.46 -0.04 6.14
CA ARG A 81 -40.78 0.53 5.81
C ARG A 81 -41.72 0.50 7.02
N GLN A 82 -41.79 -0.62 7.72
CA GLN A 82 -42.63 -0.78 8.91
C GLN A 82 -42.22 0.19 10.02
N ALA A 83 -40.91 0.32 10.28
CA ALA A 83 -40.40 1.27 11.27
C ALA A 83 -40.73 2.74 10.91
N LEU A 84 -40.66 3.08 9.62
CA LEU A 84 -40.99 4.42 9.15
C LEU A 84 -42.50 4.74 9.22
N VAL A 85 -43.37 3.73 9.16
CA VAL A 85 -44.82 3.88 9.36
C VAL A 85 -45.14 3.95 10.85
N GLY A 86 -44.66 2.99 11.65
CA GLY A 86 -44.93 2.92 13.09
C GLY A 86 -44.44 4.13 13.89
N SER A 87 -43.40 4.80 13.41
CA SER A 87 -42.85 6.04 14.03
C SER A 87 -43.64 7.32 13.75
N GLN A 88 -44.70 7.27 12.92
CA GLN A 88 -45.57 8.44 12.66
C GLN A 88 -46.66 8.60 13.72
N ASP A 89 -47.09 7.50 14.35
CA ASP A 89 -48.19 7.48 15.32
C ASP A 89 -47.72 7.56 16.78
N ARG A 90 -46.45 7.20 17.04
CA ARG A 90 -45.84 7.24 18.38
C ARG A 90 -45.28 8.62 18.71
N ARG A 91 -46.14 9.59 19.02
CA ARG A 91 -45.74 10.72 19.87
C ARG A 91 -45.70 10.25 21.32
N GLU A 92 -44.62 9.61 21.70
CA GLU A 92 -44.33 9.50 23.11
C GLU A 92 -43.90 10.87 23.65
N ASN A 93 -44.72 11.45 24.52
CA ASN A 93 -44.37 12.58 25.39
C ASN A 93 -43.35 12.15 26.45
N THR A 94 -42.28 11.45 26.05
CA THR A 94 -41.26 10.98 26.99
C THR A 94 -40.23 12.08 27.14
N THR A 95 -40.53 13.04 28.01
CA THR A 95 -39.57 13.97 28.59
C THR A 95 -38.55 13.14 29.39
N MET A 96 -37.54 12.58 28.74
CA MET A 96 -36.39 11.99 29.44
C MET A 96 -35.50 13.12 29.96
N THR A 97 -35.94 13.77 31.04
CA THR A 97 -35.06 14.50 31.95
C THR A 97 -34.24 13.48 32.73
N SER A 98 -33.14 13.02 32.13
CA SER A 98 -32.07 12.37 32.89
C SER A 98 -31.29 13.45 33.63
N SER A 99 -31.80 13.86 34.79
CA SER A 99 -31.18 14.83 35.68
C SER A 99 -29.96 14.20 36.36
N ILE A 100 -28.80 14.24 35.73
CA ILE A 100 -27.55 13.97 36.46
C ILE A 100 -27.34 15.18 37.38
N SER A 101 -27.47 14.96 38.69
CA SER A 101 -27.28 15.98 39.72
C SER A 101 -25.93 16.69 39.55
N SER A 102 -25.95 18.03 39.54
CA SER A 102 -24.80 18.91 39.54
C SER A 102 -24.11 18.91 40.91
N ALA A 103 -23.44 17.81 41.26
CA ALA A 103 -22.50 17.82 42.37
C ALA A 103 -21.29 18.70 41.99
N TRP A 104 -20.98 19.67 42.84
CA TRP A 104 -19.84 20.57 42.69
C TRP A 104 -18.55 19.80 42.99
N ILE A 105 -17.45 20.08 42.25
CA ILE A 105 -16.06 20.29 42.74
C ILE A 105 -14.91 19.86 41.75
N THR A 106 -13.93 20.76 41.64
CA THR A 106 -12.47 20.76 41.30
C THR A 106 -11.81 20.22 40.02
N THR A 107 -12.43 19.46 39.11
CA THR A 107 -11.74 19.16 37.82
C THR A 107 -12.24 20.07 36.71
N ALA A 108 -11.35 20.92 36.18
CA ALA A 108 -11.66 21.84 35.09
C ALA A 108 -11.98 21.06 33.79
N ASP A 109 -13.26 20.86 33.51
CA ASP A 109 -13.74 20.34 32.23
C ASP A 109 -13.65 21.46 31.18
N CYS A 110 -12.74 21.34 30.21
CA CYS A 110 -12.51 22.36 29.21
C CYS A 110 -13.74 22.64 28.34
N PHE A 111 -14.67 21.67 28.22
CA PHE A 111 -15.90 21.80 27.47
C PHE A 111 -16.97 22.65 28.17
N GLN A 112 -16.83 22.94 29.47
CA GLN A 112 -17.73 23.87 30.18
C GLN A 112 -17.68 25.29 29.61
N LYS A 113 -16.61 25.63 28.88
CA LYS A 113 -16.45 26.93 28.23
C LYS A 113 -17.25 27.07 26.93
N LEU A 114 -17.79 25.96 26.41
CA LEU A 114 -18.56 25.96 25.17
C LEU A 114 -20.06 26.08 25.45
N PRO A 115 -20.81 26.82 24.63
CA PRO A 115 -22.27 26.83 24.68
C PRO A 115 -22.87 25.42 24.48
N GLN A 116 -24.03 25.17 25.08
CA GLN A 116 -24.72 23.87 25.00
C GLN A 116 -24.96 23.46 23.54
N GLU A 117 -25.31 24.40 22.67
CA GLU A 117 -25.57 24.16 21.24
C GLU A 117 -24.33 23.58 20.54
N ILE A 118 -23.13 24.06 20.92
CA ILE A 118 -21.87 23.54 20.38
C ILE A 118 -21.62 22.12 20.88
N LEU A 119 -21.89 21.84 22.16
CA LEU A 119 -21.76 20.50 22.71
C LEU A 119 -22.73 19.51 22.06
N GLU A 120 -23.98 19.93 21.81
CA GLU A 120 -24.98 19.14 21.07
C GLU A 120 -24.54 18.88 19.63
N GLN A 121 -23.97 19.88 18.94
CA GLN A 121 -23.41 19.69 17.59
C GLN A 121 -22.24 18.70 17.60
N ILE A 122 -21.31 18.83 18.54
CA ILE A 122 -20.21 17.87 18.71
C ILE A 122 -20.78 16.46 18.94
N GLN A 123 -21.75 16.31 19.85
CA GLN A 123 -22.40 15.04 20.13
C GLN A 123 -23.08 14.44 18.89
N MET A 124 -23.74 15.27 18.06
CA MET A 124 -24.38 14.85 16.82
C MET A 124 -23.39 14.43 15.72
N LEU A 125 -22.15 14.90 15.76
CA LEU A 125 -21.09 14.54 14.81
C LEU A 125 -20.34 13.26 15.23
N LEU A 126 -20.22 13.00 16.53
CA LEU A 126 -19.54 11.82 17.05
C LEU A 126 -20.28 10.51 16.70
N PRO A 127 -19.57 9.39 16.42
CA PRO A 127 -20.16 8.05 16.42
C PRO A 127 -20.64 7.65 17.82
N ALA A 128 -21.58 6.69 17.93
CA ALA A 128 -22.17 6.25 19.19
C ALA A 128 -21.14 5.81 20.24
N ARG A 129 -20.06 5.12 19.82
CA ARG A 129 -18.93 4.79 20.71
C ARG A 129 -18.21 6.04 21.22
N GLY A 130 -18.02 7.03 20.36
CA GLY A 130 -17.44 8.32 20.74
C GLY A 130 -18.35 9.09 21.70
N VAL A 131 -19.67 9.04 21.50
CA VAL A 131 -20.66 9.62 22.41
C VAL A 131 -20.59 8.94 23.78
N ALA A 132 -20.55 7.61 23.83
CA ALA A 132 -20.38 6.88 25.09
C ALA A 132 -19.07 7.27 25.80
N ASN A 133 -17.95 7.27 25.06
CA ASN A 133 -16.64 7.61 25.61
C ASN A 133 -16.56 9.05 26.13
N VAL A 134 -17.08 10.03 25.38
CA VAL A 134 -17.05 11.43 25.81
C VAL A 134 -17.97 11.69 26.99
N ARG A 135 -19.10 10.97 27.09
CA ARG A 135 -19.97 11.03 28.27
C ARG A 135 -19.34 10.40 29.51
N LEU A 136 -18.48 9.40 29.34
CA LEU A 136 -17.68 8.83 30.41
C LEU A 136 -16.52 9.77 30.82
N ALA A 137 -15.91 10.46 29.84
CA ALA A 137 -14.73 11.31 30.05
C ALA A 137 -15.06 12.75 30.49
N SER A 138 -16.23 13.29 30.14
CA SER A 138 -16.61 14.69 30.39
C SER A 138 -18.03 14.79 30.94
N ARG A 139 -18.17 15.47 32.08
CA ARG A 139 -19.46 15.74 32.71
C ARG A 139 -20.33 16.68 31.86
N SER A 140 -19.71 17.62 31.13
CA SER A 140 -20.43 18.49 30.19
C SER A 140 -21.19 17.69 29.15
N PHE A 141 -20.63 16.57 28.68
CA PHE A 141 -21.33 15.65 27.78
C PHE A 141 -22.23 14.66 28.51
N ALA A 142 -21.86 14.21 29.71
CA ALA A 142 -22.66 13.26 30.50
C ALA A 142 -24.08 13.76 30.75
N GLY A 143 -24.24 15.05 31.07
CA GLY A 143 -25.53 15.68 31.33
C GLY A 143 -26.37 16.00 30.10
N LEU A 144 -25.82 15.93 28.88
CA LEU A 144 -26.57 16.29 27.67
C LEU A 144 -27.66 15.25 27.35
N PRO A 145 -28.89 15.66 27.01
CA PRO A 145 -29.92 14.73 26.60
C PRO A 145 -29.67 14.18 25.19
N LEU A 146 -30.00 12.91 24.95
CA LEU A 146 -30.03 12.33 23.60
C LEU A 146 -31.37 12.68 22.93
N THR A 147 -31.43 13.88 22.33
CA THR A 147 -32.64 14.44 21.73
C THR A 147 -33.07 13.73 20.43
N GLN A 148 -34.27 14.03 19.95
CA GLN A 148 -34.73 13.58 18.63
C GLN A 148 -33.80 14.05 17.50
N SER A 149 -33.19 15.23 17.62
CA SER A 149 -32.17 15.71 16.68
C SER A 149 -30.92 14.84 16.69
N PHE A 150 -30.49 14.38 17.88
CA PHE A 150 -29.39 13.42 18.00
C PHE A 150 -29.70 12.09 17.31
N TRP A 151 -30.87 11.51 17.58
CA TRP A 151 -31.28 10.24 16.95
C TRP A 151 -31.44 10.40 15.43
N ALA A 152 -32.00 11.52 14.97
CA ALA A 152 -32.07 11.85 13.55
C ALA A 152 -30.67 11.91 12.92
N SER A 153 -29.67 12.45 13.64
CA SER A 153 -28.30 12.57 13.14
C SER A 153 -27.69 11.21 12.82
N ARG A 154 -28.07 10.14 13.53
CA ARG A 154 -27.59 8.75 13.31
C ARG A 154 -27.94 8.19 11.93
N PHE A 155 -28.94 8.76 11.25
CA PHE A 155 -29.36 8.39 9.89
C PHE A 155 -28.66 9.19 8.78
N ALA A 156 -27.70 10.06 9.12
CA ALA A 156 -26.87 10.70 8.10
C ALA A 156 -26.00 9.66 7.37
N CYS A 157 -25.59 9.98 6.14
CA CYS A 157 -24.89 9.06 5.23
C CYS A 157 -23.71 8.29 5.89
N HIS A 158 -22.91 9.00 6.68
CA HIS A 158 -21.70 8.45 7.31
C HIS A 158 -21.90 7.94 8.75
N GLN A 159 -23.13 7.99 9.26
CA GLN A 159 -23.48 7.58 10.63
C GLN A 159 -24.04 6.14 10.66
N GLU A 160 -24.39 5.64 11.85
CA GLU A 160 -24.65 4.21 12.13
C GLU A 160 -25.86 3.62 11.40
N ARG A 161 -26.78 4.48 10.96
CA ARG A 161 -27.99 4.10 10.21
C ARG A 161 -28.03 4.75 8.82
N GLY A 162 -26.87 5.12 8.27
CA GLY A 162 -26.81 5.69 6.91
C GLY A 162 -27.45 4.80 5.84
N TYR A 163 -27.45 3.47 6.04
CA TYR A 163 -28.11 2.50 5.15
C TYR A 163 -29.64 2.61 5.13
N CYS A 164 -30.28 3.27 6.09
CA CYS A 164 -31.71 3.57 6.09
C CYS A 164 -31.96 4.95 5.45
N PHE A 165 -31.51 5.14 4.22
CA PHE A 165 -31.51 6.44 3.54
C PHE A 165 -32.92 7.00 3.31
N GLU A 166 -33.94 6.16 3.28
CA GLU A 166 -35.36 6.54 3.18
C GLU A 166 -35.79 7.39 4.37
N ALA A 167 -35.17 7.17 5.53
CA ALA A 167 -35.52 7.88 6.75
C ALA A 167 -35.34 9.40 6.60
N ARG A 168 -34.35 9.89 5.85
CA ARG A 168 -34.10 11.35 5.75
C ARG A 168 -34.58 11.97 4.44
N ARG A 169 -35.08 11.18 3.49
CA ARG A 169 -35.36 11.65 2.13
C ARG A 169 -36.84 11.99 1.94
N LEU A 170 -37.09 13.23 1.50
CA LEU A 170 -38.45 13.71 1.20
C LEU A 170 -39.20 12.84 0.19
N LEU A 171 -38.48 12.19 -0.73
CA LEU A 171 -39.06 11.29 -1.74
C LEU A 171 -39.78 10.09 -1.12
N TYR A 172 -39.35 9.64 0.06
CA TYR A 172 -39.91 8.47 0.76
C TYR A 172 -40.79 8.87 1.95
N SER A 173 -40.74 10.14 2.37
CA SER A 173 -41.46 10.63 3.54
C SER A 173 -41.80 12.10 3.32
N GLY A 174 -43.09 12.44 3.27
CA GLY A 174 -43.51 13.83 3.14
C GLY A 174 -42.93 14.73 4.24
N ALA A 175 -42.87 16.04 3.99
CA ALA A 175 -42.28 16.99 4.93
C ALA A 175 -42.90 16.94 6.35
N HIS A 176 -44.21 16.65 6.42
CA HIS A 176 -44.91 16.45 7.69
C HIS A 176 -44.40 15.21 8.45
N ALA A 177 -44.28 14.07 7.78
CA ALA A 177 -43.81 12.82 8.37
C ALA A 177 -42.38 12.95 8.91
N LEU A 178 -41.50 13.66 8.21
CA LEU A 178 -40.13 13.90 8.69
C LEU A 178 -40.06 14.76 9.96
N ARG A 179 -40.95 15.75 10.10
CA ARG A 179 -41.01 16.65 11.27
C ARG A 179 -41.66 15.99 12.50
N SER A 180 -42.56 15.04 12.27
CA SER A 180 -43.34 14.38 13.32
C SER A 180 -42.76 13.03 13.74
N ARG A 181 -41.67 12.57 13.11
CA ARG A 181 -41.05 11.27 13.35
C ARG A 181 -40.40 11.17 14.72
N ASP A 182 -40.67 10.06 15.41
CA ASP A 182 -39.84 9.60 16.52
C ASP A 182 -38.61 8.85 16.00
N TRP A 183 -37.50 9.57 15.91
CA TRP A 183 -36.20 9.07 15.45
C TRP A 183 -35.58 8.06 16.39
N LYS A 184 -35.87 8.12 17.70
CA LYS A 184 -35.38 7.13 18.65
C LYS A 184 -36.01 5.78 18.36
N THR A 185 -37.33 5.74 18.21
CA THR A 185 -38.06 4.52 17.85
C THR A 185 -37.54 3.94 16.52
N VAL A 186 -37.38 4.75 15.48
CA VAL A 186 -36.81 4.26 14.19
C VAL A 186 -35.38 3.72 14.39
N TYR A 187 -34.55 4.35 15.22
CA TYR A 187 -33.19 3.88 15.47
C TYR A 187 -33.14 2.48 16.11
N GLU A 188 -34.05 2.25 17.06
CA GLU A 188 -34.20 0.97 17.77
C GLU A 188 -34.75 -0.11 16.83
N GLU A 189 -35.83 0.19 16.09
CA GLU A 189 -36.49 -0.76 15.19
C GLU A 189 -35.65 -1.11 13.95
N THR A 190 -34.74 -0.22 13.52
CA THR A 190 -33.83 -0.48 12.38
C THR A 190 -32.49 -1.05 12.80
N ALA A 191 -32.32 -1.49 14.05
CA ALA A 191 -31.10 -2.13 14.50
C ALA A 191 -30.89 -3.49 13.82
N VAL A 192 -29.72 -3.69 13.21
CA VAL A 192 -29.34 -5.01 12.68
C VAL A 192 -28.90 -5.93 13.82
N THR A 193 -29.71 -6.95 14.09
CA THR A 193 -29.51 -8.00 15.08
C THR A 193 -29.33 -9.37 14.40
N SER A 194 -29.15 -10.43 15.19
CA SER A 194 -29.14 -11.82 14.67
C SER A 194 -30.42 -12.17 13.92
N ASP A 195 -31.54 -11.58 14.34
CA ASP A 195 -32.89 -11.95 13.88
C ASP A 195 -33.39 -11.06 12.75
N SER A 196 -32.61 -10.03 12.36
CA SER A 196 -32.96 -9.17 11.23
C SER A 196 -33.02 -9.95 9.91
N SER A 197 -33.84 -9.46 8.98
CA SER A 197 -33.91 -9.98 7.62
C SER A 197 -32.57 -9.94 6.91
N ASN A 198 -32.45 -10.83 5.92
CA ASN A 198 -31.27 -10.91 5.06
C ASN A 198 -31.16 -9.65 4.20
N GLU A 199 -32.28 -9.05 3.80
CA GLU A 199 -32.38 -7.82 3.03
C GLU A 199 -31.74 -6.65 3.80
N LEU A 200 -32.11 -6.46 5.08
CA LEU A 200 -31.54 -5.42 5.92
C LEU A 200 -30.04 -5.65 6.20
N LYS A 201 -29.65 -6.89 6.50
CA LYS A 201 -28.24 -7.27 6.70
C LYS A 201 -27.42 -7.02 5.43
N ASN A 202 -27.93 -7.41 4.26
CA ASN A 202 -27.28 -7.21 2.98
C ASN A 202 -27.14 -5.74 2.61
N ARG A 203 -28.19 -4.94 2.85
CA ARG A 203 -28.14 -3.49 2.66
C ARG A 203 -27.06 -2.85 3.52
N LYS A 204 -26.99 -3.18 4.81
CA LYS A 204 -25.95 -2.68 5.72
C LYS A 204 -24.55 -3.08 5.24
N ARG A 205 -24.37 -4.33 4.79
CA ARG A 205 -23.13 -4.84 4.22
C ARG A 205 -22.69 -4.01 3.00
N ILE A 206 -23.57 -3.87 2.00
CA ILE A 206 -23.29 -3.10 0.76
C ILE A 206 -23.00 -1.64 1.08
N TRP A 207 -23.78 -1.02 1.97
CA TRP A 207 -23.57 0.37 2.40
C TRP A 207 -22.19 0.58 3.02
N GLY A 208 -21.76 -0.35 3.87
CA GLY A 208 -20.43 -0.30 4.50
C GLY A 208 -19.30 -0.27 3.47
N TYR A 209 -19.41 -1.05 2.41
CA TYR A 209 -18.38 -1.12 1.36
C TYR A 209 -18.41 0.06 0.38
N LEU A 210 -19.60 0.56 0.05
CA LEU A 210 -19.74 1.67 -0.91
C LEU A 210 -19.45 3.04 -0.30
N LYS A 211 -19.39 3.17 1.03
CA LYS A 211 -19.14 4.46 1.71
C LYS A 211 -17.84 5.11 1.22
N ASN A 212 -16.74 4.36 1.16
CA ASN A 212 -15.45 4.89 0.70
C ASN A 212 -15.51 5.35 -0.76
N ILE A 213 -16.24 4.62 -1.62
CA ILE A 213 -16.41 4.99 -3.03
C ILE A 213 -17.27 6.24 -3.16
N ALA A 214 -18.36 6.33 -2.39
CA ALA A 214 -19.19 7.52 -2.35
C ALA A 214 -18.38 8.76 -1.92
N ASP A 215 -17.53 8.63 -0.90
CA ASP A 215 -16.64 9.71 -0.46
C ASP A 215 -15.67 10.14 -1.58
N LEU A 216 -15.12 9.19 -2.35
CA LEU A 216 -14.26 9.50 -3.50
C LEU A 216 -14.98 10.24 -4.63
N VAL A 217 -16.26 9.93 -4.84
CA VAL A 217 -17.12 10.54 -5.87
C VAL A 217 -17.60 11.93 -5.45
N LEU A 218 -17.95 12.10 -4.18
CA LEU A 218 -18.59 13.32 -3.65
C LEU A 218 -17.59 14.37 -3.19
N ASP A 219 -16.44 13.97 -2.64
CA ASP A 219 -15.42 14.91 -2.20
C ASP A 219 -14.83 15.63 -3.41
N GLN A 220 -14.94 16.96 -3.42
CA GLN A 220 -14.39 17.83 -4.46
C GLN A 220 -12.98 18.30 -4.07
N PRO A 221 -11.93 17.80 -4.74
CA PRO A 221 -10.58 18.34 -4.55
C PRO A 221 -10.52 19.78 -5.03
N LEU A 222 -9.53 20.53 -4.57
CA LEU A 222 -9.23 21.84 -5.15
C LEU A 222 -8.90 21.69 -6.64
N SER A 223 -9.34 22.64 -7.46
CA SER A 223 -8.94 22.70 -8.86
C SER A 223 -7.42 22.82 -8.96
N SER A 224 -6.82 21.92 -9.74
CA SER A 224 -5.40 21.93 -10.10
C SER A 224 -5.29 22.24 -11.58
N GLU A 225 -4.80 23.44 -11.88
CA GLU A 225 -4.57 23.88 -13.25
C GLU A 225 -3.47 23.02 -13.88
N GLY A 226 -3.65 22.66 -15.17
CA GLY A 226 -2.66 21.86 -15.90
C GLY A 226 -2.74 20.34 -15.69
N MET A 227 -3.73 19.80 -14.96
CA MET A 227 -4.02 18.36 -15.04
C MET A 227 -4.61 18.03 -16.42
N ALA A 228 -3.80 17.42 -17.27
CA ALA A 228 -4.21 16.98 -18.59
C ALA A 228 -4.76 15.56 -18.50
N LYS A 229 -5.97 15.33 -19.06
CA LYS A 229 -6.53 13.99 -19.16
C LYS A 229 -5.79 13.22 -20.24
N GLU A 230 -5.12 12.16 -19.82
CA GLU A 230 -4.38 11.25 -20.67
C GLU A 230 -5.05 9.88 -20.53
N LEU A 231 -6.12 9.65 -21.28
CA LEU A 231 -6.80 8.35 -21.27
C LEU A 231 -5.99 7.38 -22.14
N GLU A 232 -4.85 6.95 -21.64
CA GLU A 232 -4.03 5.99 -22.37
C GLU A 232 -4.66 4.59 -22.23
N LEU A 233 -4.85 3.93 -23.36
CA LEU A 233 -5.35 2.54 -23.43
C LEU A 233 -4.20 1.52 -23.40
N TRP A 234 -2.95 1.98 -23.60
CA TRP A 234 -1.75 1.15 -23.78
C TRP A 234 -0.53 1.90 -23.22
N PRO A 235 0.51 1.20 -22.71
CA PRO A 235 1.67 1.87 -22.14
C PRO A 235 2.42 2.68 -23.21
N LYS A 236 2.58 3.98 -22.96
CA LYS A 236 3.53 4.83 -23.68
C LYS A 236 4.95 4.31 -23.53
N GLU A 237 5.78 4.55 -24.54
CA GLU A 237 7.23 4.41 -24.38
C GLU A 237 7.67 5.26 -23.18
N PRO A 238 8.54 4.71 -22.31
CA PRO A 238 9.05 5.47 -21.18
C PRO A 238 9.70 6.75 -21.70
N VAL A 239 9.13 7.90 -21.34
CA VAL A 239 9.69 9.19 -21.71
C VAL A 239 11.00 9.34 -20.95
N THR A 240 12.11 9.25 -21.67
CA THR A 240 13.48 9.23 -21.10
C THR A 240 13.83 10.49 -20.28
N ALA A 241 13.07 11.58 -20.44
CA ALA A 241 13.26 12.84 -19.73
C ALA A 241 12.91 12.78 -18.23
N TRP A 242 12.18 11.76 -17.77
CA TRP A 242 11.73 11.67 -16.38
C TRP A 242 12.19 10.37 -15.72
N ARG A 243 12.54 10.47 -14.44
CA ARG A 243 12.87 9.36 -13.54
C ARG A 243 11.71 9.12 -12.57
N PRO A 244 10.79 8.20 -12.87
CA PRO A 244 9.59 8.00 -12.06
C PRO A 244 9.80 7.04 -10.90
N VAL A 245 8.91 7.14 -9.92
CA VAL A 245 8.66 6.18 -8.84
C VAL A 245 7.14 6.03 -8.70
N GLY A 246 6.63 4.82 -8.87
CA GLY A 246 5.18 4.57 -8.87
C GLY A 246 4.83 3.09 -8.73
N GLY A 247 3.54 2.79 -8.77
CA GLY A 247 3.01 1.42 -8.68
C GLY A 247 3.21 0.59 -9.95
N ASP A 248 2.55 -0.56 -10.06
CA ASP A 248 2.73 -1.49 -11.18
C ASP A 248 1.87 -1.12 -12.40
N PHE A 249 2.54 -0.61 -13.43
CA PHE A 249 1.94 -0.27 -14.74
C PHE A 249 2.05 -1.41 -15.77
N SER A 250 2.78 -2.49 -15.47
CA SER A 250 3.23 -3.44 -16.49
C SER A 250 2.10 -4.30 -17.05
N VAL A 251 1.98 -4.36 -18.39
CA VAL A 251 1.05 -5.25 -19.10
C VAL A 251 1.70 -6.61 -19.26
N ARG A 252 1.50 -7.49 -18.28
CA ARG A 252 2.07 -8.84 -18.30
C ARG A 252 1.14 -9.83 -19.01
N SER A 253 1.20 -9.93 -20.34
CA SER A 253 0.39 -10.89 -21.12
C SER A 253 1.03 -12.29 -21.19
N ASN A 254 0.32 -13.29 -20.62
CA ASN A 254 -0.24 -14.48 -21.28
C ASN A 254 -0.71 -15.51 -20.22
N GLY A 255 -1.99 -15.90 -20.30
CA GLY A 255 -2.54 -17.11 -19.69
C GLY A 255 -3.15 -16.97 -18.29
N ASN A 256 -4.48 -16.98 -18.22
CA ASN A 256 -5.34 -17.47 -17.12
C ASN A 256 -5.07 -17.02 -15.67
N SER A 257 -4.17 -16.08 -15.39
CA SER A 257 -3.84 -15.69 -14.03
C SER A 257 -4.70 -14.47 -13.58
N PRO A 258 -5.41 -14.58 -12.44
CA PRO A 258 -6.22 -13.49 -11.86
C PRO A 258 -5.42 -12.28 -11.32
N TYR A 259 -4.10 -12.23 -11.52
CA TYR A 259 -3.13 -11.33 -10.87
C TYR A 259 -2.97 -9.95 -11.53
N GLN A 260 -4.02 -9.34 -12.12
CA GLN A 260 -3.82 -8.24 -13.09
C GLN A 260 -4.64 -6.98 -12.86
N MET A 261 -4.68 -6.45 -11.64
CA MET A 261 -5.17 -5.09 -11.44
C MET A 261 -4.03 -4.08 -11.51
N LYS A 262 -3.92 -3.42 -12.66
CA LYS A 262 -2.86 -2.46 -12.98
C LYS A 262 -3.10 -1.10 -12.32
N CYS A 263 -2.02 -0.39 -12.00
CA CYS A 263 -2.09 1.07 -11.94
C CYS A 263 -2.44 1.62 -13.32
N ARG A 264 -3.32 2.61 -13.36
CA ARG A 264 -3.67 3.31 -14.59
C ARG A 264 -3.36 4.80 -14.41
N VAL A 265 -2.66 5.37 -15.39
CA VAL A 265 -2.56 6.82 -15.52
C VAL A 265 -3.79 7.30 -16.28
N ILE A 266 -4.54 8.22 -15.68
CA ILE A 266 -5.68 8.91 -16.30
C ILE A 266 -5.35 10.39 -16.46
N TYR A 267 -4.55 10.94 -15.56
CA TYR A 267 -4.13 12.33 -15.57
C TYR A 267 -2.63 12.45 -15.36
N GLU A 268 -2.02 13.42 -16.02
CA GLU A 268 -0.67 13.88 -15.74
C GLU A 268 -0.65 15.38 -15.47
N GLN A 269 0.30 15.79 -14.64
CA GLN A 269 0.53 17.18 -14.34
C GLN A 269 2.01 17.41 -14.07
N THR A 270 2.54 18.50 -14.61
CA THR A 270 3.89 18.98 -14.33
C THR A 270 3.80 20.34 -13.67
N ILE A 271 4.60 20.55 -12.63
CA ILE A 271 4.72 21.85 -11.94
C ILE A 271 6.17 22.32 -11.93
N SER A 272 6.36 23.63 -11.82
CA SER A 272 7.68 24.26 -11.71
C SER A 272 7.79 25.02 -10.40
N ILE A 273 8.81 24.70 -9.60
CA ILE A 273 9.15 25.31 -8.31
C ILE A 273 10.13 26.45 -8.58
N THR A 274 9.64 27.68 -8.49
CA THR A 274 10.35 28.90 -8.92
C THR A 274 11.20 29.55 -7.83
N CYS A 275 10.96 29.22 -6.56
CA CYS A 275 11.71 29.71 -5.41
C CYS A 275 11.61 28.73 -4.23
N SER A 276 12.35 28.99 -3.15
CA SER A 276 12.39 28.14 -1.98
C SER A 276 11.00 27.93 -1.37
N ILE A 277 10.82 26.74 -0.79
CA ILE A 277 9.56 26.24 -0.25
C ILE A 277 9.49 26.59 1.23
N ARG A 278 8.33 27.05 1.68
CA ARG A 278 8.03 27.30 3.09
C ARG A 278 7.36 26.10 3.75
N SER A 279 6.50 25.41 3.02
CA SER A 279 5.83 24.21 3.55
C SER A 279 5.28 23.33 2.45
N ILE A 280 5.22 22.03 2.70
CA ILE A 280 4.59 21.03 1.84
C ILE A 280 3.44 20.38 2.59
N GLY A 281 2.27 20.35 1.96
CA GLY A 281 1.10 19.60 2.41
C GLY A 281 0.87 18.37 1.54
N VAL A 282 0.63 17.23 2.18
CA VAL A 282 0.35 15.94 1.52
C VAL A 282 -1.11 15.59 1.76
N SER A 283 -1.89 15.51 0.68
CA SER A 283 -3.30 15.11 0.71
C SER A 283 -3.43 13.59 0.55
N PHE A 284 -4.44 13.02 1.21
CA PHE A 284 -4.66 11.58 1.19
C PHE A 284 -6.06 11.17 0.75
N ARG A 285 -6.13 9.99 0.15
CA ARG A 285 -7.38 9.27 -0.15
C ARG A 285 -7.30 7.84 0.37
N GLU A 286 -8.43 7.32 0.79
CA GLU A 286 -8.54 5.96 1.34
C GLU A 286 -9.43 5.12 0.44
N LEU A 287 -8.98 3.90 0.15
CA LEU A 287 -9.74 2.88 -0.56
C LEU A 287 -9.45 1.54 0.13
N SER A 288 -10.50 0.91 0.66
CA SER A 288 -10.43 -0.38 1.38
C SER A 288 -9.31 -0.44 2.41
N ASP A 289 -9.34 0.50 3.36
CA ASP A 289 -8.39 0.65 4.47
C ASP A 289 -6.93 0.93 4.08
N LYS A 290 -6.64 1.05 2.77
CA LYS A 290 -5.35 1.51 2.27
C LYS A 290 -5.41 3.01 2.01
N LYS A 291 -4.41 3.72 2.53
CA LYS A 291 -4.26 5.17 2.42
C LYS A 291 -3.20 5.51 1.38
N TYR A 292 -3.58 6.27 0.38
CA TYR A 292 -2.72 6.69 -0.73
C TYR A 292 -2.53 8.19 -0.72
N VAL A 293 -1.35 8.63 -1.16
CA VAL A 293 -1.10 10.04 -1.48
C VAL A 293 -1.94 10.41 -2.69
N SER A 294 -2.70 11.49 -2.60
CA SER A 294 -3.57 11.97 -3.68
C SER A 294 -3.06 13.23 -4.35
N GLY A 295 -2.29 14.03 -3.65
CA GLY A 295 -1.66 15.22 -4.19
C GLY A 295 -0.76 15.94 -3.20
N LEU A 296 0.02 16.87 -3.72
CA LEU A 296 0.99 17.68 -2.99
C LEU A 296 0.68 19.16 -3.18
N ARG A 297 0.69 19.92 -2.10
CA ARG A 297 0.55 21.38 -2.12
C ARG A 297 1.80 22.03 -1.58
N PHE A 298 2.40 22.90 -2.37
CA PHE A 298 3.60 23.64 -2.00
C PHE A 298 3.20 25.08 -1.70
N ILE A 299 3.68 25.62 -0.59
CA ILE A 299 3.61 27.05 -0.29
C ILE A 299 5.01 27.61 -0.45
N LEU A 300 5.19 28.49 -1.41
CA LEU A 300 6.47 29.09 -1.74
C LEU A 300 6.72 30.35 -0.90
N THR A 301 7.98 30.80 -0.84
CA THR A 301 8.38 32.03 -0.13
C THR A 301 7.75 33.29 -0.71
N ASN A 302 7.49 33.33 -2.01
CA ASN A 302 6.73 34.39 -2.70
C ASN A 302 5.21 34.36 -2.40
N LYS A 303 4.74 33.45 -1.52
CA LYS A 303 3.33 33.19 -1.16
C LYS A 303 2.48 32.53 -2.24
N GLU A 304 3.08 32.15 -3.37
CA GLU A 304 2.43 31.33 -4.39
C GLU A 304 2.13 29.93 -3.85
N GLN A 305 1.03 29.33 -4.32
CA GLN A 305 0.64 27.98 -3.97
C GLN A 305 0.62 27.09 -5.21
N LEU A 306 1.55 26.14 -5.28
CA LEU A 306 1.56 25.12 -6.33
C LEU A 306 0.77 23.90 -5.87
N ARG A 307 0.01 23.30 -6.79
CA ARG A 307 -0.82 22.11 -6.53
C ARG A 307 -0.48 21.04 -7.54
N LEU A 308 -0.15 19.86 -7.05
CA LEU A 308 0.14 18.67 -7.85
C LEU A 308 -0.87 17.57 -7.48
N GLY A 309 -1.83 17.28 -8.36
CA GLY A 309 -2.84 16.24 -8.15
C GLY A 309 -4.09 16.68 -7.39
N TYR A 310 -4.69 15.76 -6.64
CA TYR A 310 -5.94 15.97 -5.92
C TYR A 310 -5.69 16.46 -4.49
N ILE A 311 -5.92 17.76 -4.25
CA ILE A 311 -5.72 18.39 -2.95
C ILE A 311 -7.02 18.43 -2.15
N LEU A 312 -7.00 17.89 -0.93
CA LEU A 312 -8.10 17.89 0.01
C LEU A 312 -7.65 18.57 1.31
N PRO A 313 -7.96 19.86 1.52
CA PRO A 313 -7.48 20.60 2.69
C PRO A 313 -7.84 19.95 4.03
N SER A 314 -9.00 19.30 4.12
CA SER A 314 -9.45 18.59 5.34
C SER A 314 -8.75 17.25 5.58
N LYS A 315 -8.04 16.72 4.58
CA LYS A 315 -7.32 15.44 4.61
C LYS A 315 -5.83 15.62 4.32
N GLU A 316 -5.32 16.83 4.53
CA GLU A 316 -3.93 17.19 4.32
C GLU A 316 -3.12 17.06 5.62
N LYS A 317 -1.92 16.50 5.52
CA LYS A 317 -0.91 16.56 6.58
C LYS A 317 0.27 17.38 6.10
N ARG A 318 0.78 18.26 6.95
CA ARG A 318 1.99 19.03 6.64
C ARG A 318 3.23 18.19 6.91
N ILE A 319 4.25 18.38 6.09
CA ILE A 319 5.59 17.86 6.34
C ILE A 319 6.24 18.75 7.40
N GLU A 320 6.70 18.14 8.47
CA GLU A 320 7.40 18.79 9.58
C GLU A 320 8.89 18.81 9.27
N LEU A 321 9.45 20.02 9.25
CA LEU A 321 10.87 20.33 9.06
C LEU A 321 11.22 21.46 10.04
N ASP A 322 12.45 21.46 10.53
CA ASP A 322 13.04 22.47 11.41
C ASP A 322 13.32 23.77 10.63
N SER A 323 13.66 23.66 9.34
CA SER A 323 13.94 24.80 8.47
C SER A 323 12.67 25.59 8.11
N GLU A 324 12.68 26.92 8.34
CA GLU A 324 11.54 27.79 7.97
C GLU A 324 11.31 27.89 6.45
N CYS A 325 12.39 27.80 5.68
CA CYS A 325 12.38 27.70 4.23
C CYS A 325 13.51 26.80 3.76
N PHE A 326 13.29 26.11 2.65
CA PHE A 326 14.24 25.13 2.14
C PHE A 326 14.12 24.95 0.62
N ASP A 327 15.18 24.41 0.03
CA ASP A 327 15.17 23.93 -1.34
C ASP A 327 14.91 22.43 -1.33
N LEU A 328 14.10 21.96 -2.28
CA LEU A 328 13.74 20.55 -2.38
C LEU A 328 14.84 19.78 -3.08
N ASN A 329 15.51 18.85 -2.40
CA ASN A 329 16.52 17.98 -3.01
C ASN A 329 16.02 16.56 -3.23
N GLY A 330 14.88 16.18 -2.67
CA GLY A 330 14.33 14.87 -2.97
C GLY A 330 13.10 14.45 -2.23
N PHE A 331 12.54 13.34 -2.71
CA PHE A 331 11.58 12.54 -1.99
C PHE A 331 12.12 11.13 -1.74
N ILE A 332 11.96 10.65 -0.50
CA ILE A 332 12.04 9.21 -0.20
C ILE A 332 10.60 8.71 -0.19
N ALA A 333 10.30 7.71 -1.01
CA ALA A 333 8.95 7.26 -1.23
C ALA A 333 8.76 5.81 -0.75
N ALA A 334 7.64 5.56 -0.07
CA ALA A 334 7.13 4.22 0.19
C ALA A 334 5.97 3.95 -0.77
N VAL A 335 6.09 2.88 -1.55
CA VAL A 335 5.25 2.66 -2.73
C VAL A 335 4.65 1.27 -2.66
N GLY A 336 3.33 1.19 -2.82
CA GLY A 336 2.64 -0.08 -3.02
C GLY A 336 2.43 -0.35 -4.52
N PRO A 337 1.97 -1.55 -4.88
CA PRO A 337 1.68 -1.92 -6.27
C PRO A 337 0.60 -1.04 -6.90
N ARG A 338 -0.23 -0.37 -6.09
CA ARG A 338 -1.33 0.51 -6.51
C ARG A 338 -0.99 2.00 -6.52
N GLY A 339 0.23 2.40 -6.17
CA GLY A 339 0.65 3.79 -6.18
C GLY A 339 1.40 4.22 -4.91
N VAL A 340 1.57 5.54 -4.76
CA VAL A 340 2.37 6.15 -3.69
C VAL A 340 1.58 6.21 -2.39
N MET A 341 2.17 5.75 -1.28
CA MET A 341 1.47 5.61 0.01
C MET A 341 2.06 6.47 1.13
N ALA A 342 3.36 6.73 1.10
CA ALA A 342 4.01 7.67 2.02
C ALA A 342 5.21 8.36 1.38
N LEU A 343 5.54 9.53 1.91
CA LEU A 343 6.67 10.34 1.47
C LEU A 343 7.46 10.89 2.65
N ARG A 344 8.76 11.05 2.45
CA ARG A 344 9.65 11.95 3.21
C ARG A 344 10.25 12.96 2.25
N VAL A 345 10.64 14.11 2.76
CA VAL A 345 11.36 15.15 2.01
C VAL A 345 12.79 15.22 2.47
N ALA A 346 13.71 15.29 1.51
CA ALA A 346 15.10 15.66 1.72
C ALA A 346 15.31 17.09 1.22
N THR A 347 15.89 17.95 2.06
CA THR A 347 16.13 19.37 1.76
C THR A 347 17.58 19.62 1.34
N GLY A 348 17.84 20.74 0.66
CA GLY A 348 19.20 21.18 0.33
C GLY A 348 20.09 21.48 1.55
N GLN A 349 19.49 21.66 2.72
CA GLN A 349 20.17 21.83 4.01
C GLN A 349 20.59 20.48 4.62
N GLY A 350 20.31 19.37 3.94
CA GLY A 350 20.58 18.02 4.45
C GLY A 350 19.58 17.53 5.49
N GLU A 351 18.45 18.23 5.65
CA GLU A 351 17.38 17.84 6.57
C GLU A 351 16.47 16.79 5.92
N ILE A 352 16.02 15.80 6.69
CA ILE A 352 15.11 14.76 6.20
C ILE A 352 13.91 14.65 7.14
N SER A 353 12.71 14.88 6.60
CA SER A 353 11.48 14.84 7.38
C SER A 353 11.13 13.44 7.88
N ASN A 354 10.23 13.36 8.87
CA ASN A 354 9.53 12.11 9.19
C ASN A 354 8.64 11.63 8.03
N TRP A 355 8.22 10.36 8.08
CA TRP A 355 7.25 9.81 7.14
C TRP A 355 5.88 10.47 7.26
N VAL A 356 5.34 10.92 6.14
CA VAL A 356 3.95 11.38 6.03
C VAL A 356 3.19 10.39 5.17
N GLY A 357 2.31 9.60 5.81
CA GLY A 357 1.57 8.50 5.19
C GLY A 357 1.79 7.17 5.92
N SER A 358 1.49 6.05 5.27
CA SER A 358 1.72 4.70 5.80
C SER A 358 2.91 4.07 5.08
N SER A 359 4.10 4.05 5.70
CA SER A 359 5.33 3.47 5.13
C SER A 359 5.65 2.06 5.61
N GLU A 360 5.05 1.63 6.72
CA GLU A 360 5.31 0.33 7.33
C GLU A 360 4.94 -0.82 6.38
N GLY A 361 5.83 -1.80 6.27
CA GLY A 361 5.61 -2.98 5.44
C GLY A 361 5.61 -2.71 3.93
N LEU A 362 6.07 -1.54 3.47
CA LEU A 362 6.13 -1.17 2.05
C LEU A 362 7.56 -1.07 1.52
N PRO A 363 7.78 -1.36 0.23
CA PRO A 363 9.03 -1.07 -0.43
C PRO A 363 9.32 0.44 -0.50
N GLN A 364 10.59 0.80 -0.29
CA GLN A 364 11.07 2.17 -0.15
C GLN A 364 12.13 2.51 -1.18
N THR A 365 12.22 3.77 -1.60
CA THR A 365 13.23 4.21 -2.56
C THR A 365 13.64 5.67 -2.37
N ALA A 366 14.92 5.94 -2.59
CA ALA A 366 15.50 7.29 -2.63
C ALA A 366 15.77 7.77 -4.07
N ARG A 367 15.15 7.12 -5.07
CA ARG A 367 15.36 7.39 -6.51
C ARG A 367 15.06 8.84 -6.93
N LEU A 368 14.19 9.52 -6.19
CA LEU A 368 13.82 10.91 -6.42
C LEU A 368 14.71 11.90 -5.65
N CYS A 369 15.77 11.43 -4.98
CA CYS A 369 16.75 12.30 -4.32
C CYS A 369 17.90 12.64 -5.27
N THR A 370 18.25 13.93 -5.29
CA THR A 370 19.23 14.54 -6.19
C THR A 370 20.24 15.35 -5.39
N LYS A 371 21.43 15.57 -5.97
CA LYS A 371 22.45 16.44 -5.35
C LYS A 371 22.09 17.93 -5.43
N THR A 372 21.35 18.31 -6.46
CA THR A 372 20.90 19.68 -6.69
C THR A 372 19.42 19.84 -6.37
N ALA A 373 18.99 21.08 -6.18
CA ALA A 373 17.59 21.42 -5.98
C ALA A 373 16.72 21.00 -7.18
N ILE A 374 15.51 20.53 -6.89
CA ILE A 374 14.50 20.10 -7.83
C ILE A 374 13.57 21.27 -8.12
N HIS A 375 13.60 21.73 -9.37
CA HIS A 375 12.76 22.84 -9.85
C HIS A 375 11.53 22.40 -10.65
N SER A 376 11.43 21.11 -10.99
CA SER A 376 10.30 20.58 -11.76
C SER A 376 9.90 19.21 -11.24
N LEU A 377 8.59 18.99 -11.10
CA LEU A 377 8.02 17.70 -10.69
C LEU A 377 6.94 17.29 -11.67
N LYS A 378 6.90 16.00 -11.97
CA LYS A 378 5.81 15.39 -12.75
C LYS A 378 5.07 14.39 -11.86
N GLY A 379 3.75 14.52 -11.78
CA GLY A 379 2.87 13.58 -11.12
C GLY A 379 1.96 12.90 -12.14
N SER A 380 1.79 11.59 -12.00
CA SER A 380 0.80 10.82 -12.74
C SER A 380 -0.25 10.28 -11.76
N PHE A 381 -1.51 10.41 -12.13
CA PHE A 381 -2.66 10.16 -11.27
C PHE A 381 -3.65 9.23 -11.97
N ASP A 382 -4.31 8.41 -11.18
CA ASP A 382 -5.53 7.75 -11.64
C ASP A 382 -6.74 8.66 -11.36
N GLY A 383 -7.93 8.10 -11.25
CA GLY A 383 -9.15 8.84 -10.99
C GLY A 383 -9.26 9.43 -9.60
N PHE A 384 -8.35 9.17 -8.64
CA PHE A 384 -8.42 9.77 -7.30
C PHE A 384 -7.11 9.86 -6.51
N LYS A 385 -6.03 9.18 -6.91
CA LYS A 385 -4.76 9.12 -6.19
C LYS A 385 -3.54 9.24 -7.11
N MET A 386 -2.38 9.49 -6.51
CA MET A 386 -1.09 9.53 -7.18
C MET A 386 -0.59 8.10 -7.40
N VAL A 387 -0.36 7.74 -8.67
CA VAL A 387 0.18 6.44 -9.06
C VAL A 387 1.67 6.49 -9.38
N SER A 388 2.20 7.66 -9.73
CA SER A 388 3.64 7.90 -9.95
C SER A 388 4.03 9.34 -9.62
N LEU A 389 5.24 9.53 -9.12
CA LEU A 389 5.93 10.80 -8.95
C LEU A 389 7.30 10.73 -9.63
N ALA A 390 7.69 11.76 -10.36
CA ALA A 390 8.94 11.78 -11.12
C ALA A 390 9.69 13.11 -11.03
N VAL A 391 11.01 12.99 -11.11
CA VAL A 391 11.96 14.11 -11.24
C VAL A 391 12.64 14.06 -12.61
N PRO A 392 13.18 15.17 -13.13
CA PRO A 392 13.91 15.17 -14.40
C PRO A 392 15.14 14.24 -14.37
N THR A 393 15.41 13.53 -15.47
CA THR A 393 16.50 12.54 -15.57
C THR A 393 17.89 13.17 -15.59
N ASP A 394 17.99 14.41 -16.08
CA ASP A 394 19.22 15.22 -16.16
C ASP A 394 19.75 15.66 -14.78
N LEU A 395 18.90 15.62 -13.74
CA LEU A 395 19.35 15.87 -12.38
C LEU A 395 20.25 14.74 -11.87
N GLN A 396 21.39 15.13 -11.30
CA GLN A 396 22.35 14.18 -10.75
C GLN A 396 21.73 13.42 -9.56
N PRO A 397 21.60 12.08 -9.62
CA PRO A 397 21.13 11.28 -8.50
C PRO A 397 22.05 11.39 -7.29
N LEU A 398 21.48 11.18 -6.11
CA LEU A 398 22.18 11.32 -4.84
C LEU A 398 23.34 10.34 -4.67
N PHE A 399 23.13 9.06 -4.99
CA PHE A 399 24.21 8.06 -5.00
C PHE A 399 24.75 7.95 -6.43
N PRO A 400 26.00 8.40 -6.68
CA PRO A 400 26.56 8.58 -8.02
C PRO A 400 26.92 7.25 -8.69
N ASP A 401 27.22 7.35 -9.99
CA ASP A 401 27.55 6.25 -10.88
C ASP A 401 28.70 5.36 -10.40
N ASP A 402 28.60 4.09 -10.76
CA ASP A 402 29.72 3.16 -10.78
C ASP A 402 30.88 3.77 -11.60
N THR A 403 32.12 3.49 -11.22
CA THR A 403 33.36 3.88 -11.93
C THR A 403 33.37 3.53 -13.43
N ARG A 404 32.46 2.65 -13.88
CA ARG A 404 32.29 2.23 -15.28
C ARG A 404 31.27 3.06 -16.08
N GLY A 405 30.46 3.91 -15.44
CA GLY A 405 29.60 4.91 -16.11
C GLY A 405 28.42 4.38 -16.94
N GLU A 406 28.10 3.08 -16.92
CA GLU A 406 27.05 2.51 -17.77
C GLU A 406 25.64 2.54 -17.12
N HIS A 407 25.54 2.39 -15.79
CA HIS A 407 24.26 2.32 -15.06
C HIS A 407 24.35 2.82 -13.61
N LEU A 408 23.27 3.43 -13.11
CA LEU A 408 23.13 3.84 -11.71
C LEU A 408 23.16 2.64 -10.72
N PRO A 409 23.68 2.82 -9.49
CA PRO A 409 23.63 1.79 -8.44
C PRO A 409 22.21 1.36 -8.07
N LEU A 410 22.05 0.12 -7.59
CA LEU A 410 20.74 -0.36 -7.14
C LEU A 410 20.22 0.36 -5.90
N ARG A 411 21.08 0.98 -5.09
CA ARG A 411 20.62 1.82 -3.96
C ARG A 411 19.92 3.09 -4.43
N THR A 412 20.36 3.65 -5.57
CA THR A 412 19.74 4.80 -6.22
C THR A 412 18.43 4.42 -6.89
N THR A 413 18.43 3.27 -7.57
CA THR A 413 17.35 2.92 -8.50
C THR A 413 16.36 1.93 -7.93
N GLY A 414 16.75 1.11 -6.97
CA GLY A 414 15.96 0.03 -6.42
C GLY A 414 14.78 0.51 -5.58
N LEU A 415 13.73 -0.32 -5.58
CA LEU A 415 12.60 -0.21 -4.68
C LEU A 415 12.76 -1.28 -3.60
N TRP A 416 13.36 -0.95 -2.47
CA TRP A 416 13.88 -1.91 -1.50
C TRP A 416 12.88 -2.27 -0.40
N TYR A 417 12.85 -3.53 0.02
CA TYR A 417 12.06 -4.02 1.15
C TYR A 417 12.94 -4.87 2.08
N PRO A 418 12.81 -4.71 3.42
CA PRO A 418 11.93 -3.77 4.12
C PRO A 418 12.39 -2.29 4.06
N GLU A 419 13.68 -2.06 3.87
CA GLU A 419 14.28 -0.72 3.86
C GLU A 419 15.43 -0.66 2.84
N ILE A 420 15.94 0.54 2.56
CA ILE A 420 17.09 0.71 1.66
C ILE A 420 18.36 0.22 2.39
N PRO A 421 19.15 -0.71 1.82
CA PRO A 421 20.36 -1.21 2.46
C PRO A 421 21.36 -0.10 2.84
N PRO A 422 21.94 -0.12 4.06
CA PRO A 422 22.94 0.85 4.53
C PRO A 422 24.30 0.66 3.85
N SER A 423 25.16 1.69 3.81
CA SER A 423 26.48 1.71 3.13
C SER A 423 27.38 0.52 3.47
N SER A 424 27.28 -0.02 4.68
CA SER A 424 27.97 -1.22 5.16
C SER A 424 27.63 -2.51 4.38
N TYR A 425 26.50 -2.56 3.66
CA TYR A 425 26.09 -3.76 2.91
C TYR A 425 26.59 -3.74 1.46
N HIS A 426 27.65 -4.49 1.14
CA HIS A 426 28.13 -4.57 -0.23
C HIS A 426 27.20 -5.44 -1.09
N LEU A 427 26.56 -4.82 -2.10
CA LEU A 427 25.49 -5.44 -2.90
C LEU A 427 25.95 -6.15 -4.17
N HIS A 428 27.21 -6.01 -4.59
CA HIS A 428 27.74 -6.66 -5.82
C HIS A 428 26.79 -6.51 -7.03
N ASP A 429 26.29 -5.29 -7.24
CA ASP A 429 25.21 -5.02 -8.18
C ASP A 429 25.66 -4.97 -9.65
N ASP A 430 26.97 -5.05 -9.90
CA ASP A 430 27.59 -5.11 -11.23
C ASP A 430 27.32 -6.45 -11.95
N VAL A 431 27.12 -7.53 -11.19
CA VAL A 431 26.78 -8.85 -11.74
C VAL A 431 25.29 -9.20 -11.64
N PHE A 432 24.48 -8.30 -11.08
CA PHE A 432 23.06 -8.54 -10.87
C PHE A 432 22.27 -8.47 -12.18
N ALA A 433 21.75 -9.62 -12.64
CA ALA A 433 21.04 -9.73 -13.92
C ALA A 433 19.82 -8.80 -14.02
N GLY A 434 19.16 -8.54 -12.89
CA GLY A 434 17.99 -7.64 -12.81
C GLY A 434 18.31 -6.15 -12.95
N ARG A 435 19.59 -5.74 -13.00
CA ARG A 435 19.99 -4.32 -13.13
C ARG A 435 19.58 -3.68 -14.45
N ASN A 436 19.35 -4.48 -15.49
CA ASN A 436 18.94 -4.02 -16.83
C ASN A 436 17.41 -3.85 -16.99
N ILE A 437 16.63 -3.99 -15.91
CA ILE A 437 15.18 -3.86 -15.97
C ILE A 437 14.78 -2.39 -15.89
N SER A 438 13.76 -1.99 -16.64
CA SER A 438 13.28 -0.61 -16.70
C SER A 438 12.90 -0.08 -15.32
N LEU A 439 13.31 1.15 -15.00
CA LEU A 439 12.91 1.86 -13.78
C LEU A 439 11.38 2.08 -13.70
N HIS A 440 10.68 1.96 -14.82
CA HIS A 440 9.23 2.11 -14.90
C HIS A 440 8.48 0.86 -14.41
N ASP A 441 9.17 -0.28 -14.30
CA ASP A 441 8.56 -1.52 -13.82
C ASP A 441 8.54 -1.52 -12.28
N TYR A 442 7.39 -1.86 -11.69
CA TYR A 442 7.30 -2.10 -10.26
C TYR A 442 7.97 -3.43 -9.90
N ARG A 443 9.21 -3.34 -9.42
CA ARG A 443 10.10 -4.46 -9.15
C ARG A 443 10.77 -4.31 -7.78
N PRO A 444 10.05 -4.64 -6.69
CA PRO A 444 10.65 -4.60 -5.37
C PRO A 444 11.89 -5.50 -5.26
N LEU A 445 12.95 -5.00 -4.65
CA LEU A 445 14.13 -5.73 -4.25
C LEU A 445 14.00 -6.08 -2.78
N VAL A 446 13.86 -7.36 -2.47
CA VAL A 446 13.75 -7.84 -1.10
C VAL A 446 15.12 -8.30 -0.63
N HIS A 447 15.63 -7.72 0.46
CA HIS A 447 16.87 -8.19 1.08
C HIS A 447 16.59 -9.03 2.33
N VAL A 448 17.37 -10.10 2.51
CA VAL A 448 17.23 -11.09 3.57
C VAL A 448 18.62 -11.36 4.16
N MET A 449 18.80 -11.05 5.44
CA MET A 449 20.10 -11.16 6.14
C MET A 449 20.18 -12.47 6.92
N PHE A 450 20.46 -13.59 6.22
CA PHE A 450 20.57 -14.91 6.86
C PHE A 450 21.74 -15.04 7.85
N GLY A 451 22.76 -14.20 7.72
CA GLY A 451 23.87 -14.10 8.67
C GLY A 451 23.56 -13.23 9.87
N GLY A 452 22.41 -12.54 9.89
CA GLY A 452 22.11 -11.50 10.87
C GLY A 452 23.06 -10.31 10.77
N ARG A 453 22.86 -9.31 11.64
CA ARG A 453 23.76 -8.14 11.70
C ARG A 453 25.18 -8.60 11.99
N ARG A 454 26.14 -8.18 11.16
CA ARG A 454 27.58 -8.49 11.31
C ARG A 454 27.86 -9.98 11.51
N GLY A 455 27.09 -10.84 10.83
CA GLY A 455 27.30 -12.29 10.85
C GLY A 455 26.93 -13.00 12.15
N SER A 456 26.21 -12.35 13.08
CA SER A 456 25.83 -12.89 14.39
C SER A 456 25.05 -14.22 14.35
N LEU A 457 24.31 -14.50 13.27
CA LEU A 457 23.55 -15.73 13.06
C LEU A 457 24.30 -16.81 12.27
N LEU A 458 25.46 -16.51 11.68
CA LEU A 458 26.21 -17.47 10.86
C LEU A 458 26.59 -18.73 11.63
N LYS A 459 26.98 -18.57 12.90
CA LYS A 459 27.32 -19.67 13.82
C LYS A 459 26.14 -20.60 14.15
N TYR A 460 24.91 -20.18 13.85
CA TYR A 460 23.70 -20.96 14.11
C TYR A 460 23.12 -21.57 12.83
N LEU A 461 23.59 -21.20 11.64
CA LEU A 461 22.98 -21.64 10.38
C LEU A 461 23.28 -23.12 10.13
N THR A 462 22.24 -23.95 10.00
CA THR A 462 22.37 -25.41 9.84
C THR A 462 21.91 -25.93 8.48
N ARG A 463 20.96 -25.23 7.85
CA ARG A 463 20.37 -25.68 6.58
C ARG A 463 19.86 -24.52 5.74
N ILE A 464 20.12 -24.61 4.44
CA ILE A 464 19.52 -23.77 3.40
C ILE A 464 18.61 -24.68 2.57
N SER A 465 17.37 -24.29 2.33
CA SER A 465 16.44 -25.06 1.51
C SER A 465 15.88 -24.19 0.39
N VAL A 466 16.01 -24.64 -0.85
CA VAL A 466 15.52 -23.90 -2.01
C VAL A 466 14.20 -24.51 -2.48
N THR A 467 13.16 -23.69 -2.54
CA THR A 467 11.84 -24.06 -3.04
C THR A 467 11.80 -23.87 -4.54
N VAL A 468 11.44 -24.93 -5.25
CA VAL A 468 11.32 -24.99 -6.69
C VAL A 468 9.88 -25.27 -7.08
N SER A 469 9.34 -24.52 -8.02
CA SER A 469 8.02 -24.75 -8.61
C SER A 469 8.06 -24.45 -10.10
N ASN A 470 7.40 -25.28 -10.93
CA ASN A 470 7.33 -25.11 -12.38
C ASN A 470 8.70 -24.85 -13.07
N ALA A 471 9.72 -25.59 -12.61
CA ALA A 471 11.11 -25.43 -13.05
C ALA A 471 11.72 -24.04 -12.81
N ALA A 472 11.20 -23.27 -11.86
CA ALA A 472 11.78 -22.02 -11.36
C ALA A 472 12.14 -22.14 -9.87
N ILE A 473 13.19 -21.45 -9.45
CA ILE A 473 13.43 -21.18 -8.02
C ILE A 473 12.51 -20.04 -7.58
N VAL A 474 11.67 -20.31 -6.58
CA VAL A 474 10.57 -19.42 -6.17
C VAL A 474 10.65 -18.98 -4.71
N GLY A 475 11.56 -19.56 -3.92
CA GLY A 475 11.77 -19.21 -2.53
C GLY A 475 13.00 -19.88 -1.93
N ILE A 476 13.49 -19.35 -0.82
CA ILE A 476 14.65 -19.89 -0.09
C ILE A 476 14.38 -19.79 1.41
N ASP A 477 14.53 -20.90 2.12
CA ASP A 477 14.39 -20.99 3.57
C ASP A 477 15.78 -21.19 4.23
N PHE A 478 16.03 -20.49 5.34
CA PHE A 478 17.22 -20.64 6.17
C PHE A 478 16.81 -21.15 7.56
N PHE A 479 17.44 -22.22 8.02
CA PHE A 479 17.16 -22.85 9.30
C PHE A 479 18.38 -22.75 10.21
N TYR A 480 18.11 -22.55 11.49
CA TYR A 480 19.15 -22.36 12.50
C TYR A 480 19.04 -23.42 13.59
N THR A 481 20.07 -23.49 14.43
CA THR A 481 20.08 -24.32 15.64
C THR A 481 19.01 -23.90 16.64
N ASP A 482 18.72 -24.78 17.60
CA ASP A 482 17.67 -24.52 18.58
C ASP A 482 18.01 -23.43 19.61
N ASP A 483 19.28 -23.15 19.84
CA ASP A 483 19.76 -22.08 20.69
C ASP A 483 19.85 -20.71 19.97
N SER A 484 19.54 -20.67 18.68
CA SER A 484 19.48 -19.44 17.90
C SER A 484 18.32 -18.53 18.34
N PRO A 485 18.50 -17.19 18.36
CA PRO A 485 17.39 -16.25 18.59
C PRO A 485 16.35 -16.29 17.46
N VAL A 486 16.73 -16.79 16.27
CA VAL A 486 15.85 -16.96 15.11
C VAL A 486 15.89 -18.42 14.69
N LYS A 487 14.74 -19.10 14.65
CA LYS A 487 14.67 -20.52 14.26
C LYS A 487 14.65 -20.73 12.75
N HIS A 488 14.04 -19.80 12.03
CA HIS A 488 13.75 -19.92 10.62
C HIS A 488 13.57 -18.54 10.00
N LEU A 489 14.12 -18.36 8.80
CA LEU A 489 14.01 -17.13 8.01
C LEU A 489 13.64 -17.50 6.57
N GLN A 490 12.69 -16.78 5.98
CA GLN A 490 12.16 -17.07 4.65
C GLN A 490 12.39 -15.93 3.68
N ALA A 491 12.88 -16.27 2.49
CA ALA A 491 12.87 -15.42 1.33
C ALA A 491 11.75 -15.86 0.39
N CYS A 492 10.76 -14.97 0.23
CA CYS A 492 9.54 -15.14 -0.56
C CYS A 492 8.55 -16.17 0.02
N PRO A 493 7.78 -15.79 1.07
CA PRO A 493 6.83 -16.71 1.72
C PRO A 493 5.64 -17.08 0.83
N SER A 494 5.31 -16.22 -0.16
CA SER A 494 4.14 -16.29 -1.03
C SER A 494 4.04 -17.53 -1.93
N THR A 495 5.06 -18.37 -1.96
CA THR A 495 5.11 -19.60 -2.77
C THR A 495 5.19 -20.89 -1.96
N ALA A 496 5.07 -20.81 -0.63
CA ALA A 496 5.06 -21.99 0.24
C ALA A 496 3.79 -22.87 0.09
N SER A 497 2.73 -22.37 -0.54
CA SER A 497 1.40 -22.98 -0.54
C SER A 497 0.97 -23.67 -1.85
N GLY A 498 1.88 -23.90 -2.79
CA GLY A 498 1.56 -24.63 -4.03
C GLY A 498 1.81 -26.13 -3.90
N ASP A 499 0.80 -26.95 -4.26
CA ASP A 499 0.84 -28.42 -4.20
C ASP A 499 1.99 -29.06 -5.03
N ASP A 500 2.52 -28.36 -6.03
CA ASP A 500 3.57 -28.85 -6.94
C ASP A 500 5.00 -28.34 -6.61
N SER A 501 5.22 -27.81 -5.40
CA SER A 501 6.54 -27.29 -5.00
C SER A 501 7.46 -28.38 -4.42
N VAL A 502 8.74 -28.34 -4.78
CA VAL A 502 9.79 -29.24 -4.26
C VAL A 502 10.81 -28.43 -3.49
N LYS A 503 11.16 -28.87 -2.27
CA LYS A 503 12.21 -28.26 -1.44
C LYS A 503 13.50 -29.07 -1.53
N ILE A 504 14.57 -28.43 -2.00
CA ILE A 504 15.90 -29.03 -2.12
C ILE A 504 16.78 -28.55 -0.97
N PRO A 505 17.16 -29.41 0.00
CA PRO A 505 17.97 -29.00 1.15
C PRO A 505 19.48 -29.05 0.86
N PHE A 506 20.21 -28.15 1.50
CA PHE A 506 21.67 -28.13 1.60
C PHE A 506 22.07 -27.94 3.08
N ILE A 507 22.88 -28.86 3.59
CA ILE A 507 23.36 -28.84 4.98
C ILE A 507 24.65 -28.02 5.05
N ILE A 508 24.68 -27.09 5.99
CA ILE A 508 25.80 -26.21 6.28
C ILE A 508 26.12 -26.28 7.77
N ASP A 509 27.39 -26.45 8.12
CA ASP A 509 27.83 -26.53 9.52
C ASP A 509 28.26 -25.15 10.05
N GLY A 510 27.29 -24.24 10.20
CA GLY A 510 27.52 -22.93 10.80
C GLY A 510 28.21 -22.99 12.17
N PRO A 511 27.80 -23.88 13.11
CA PRO A 511 28.47 -24.06 14.39
C PRO A 511 29.95 -24.47 14.27
N GLY A 512 30.27 -25.31 13.28
CA GLY A 512 31.65 -25.66 12.92
C GLY A 512 32.42 -24.57 12.15
N GLY A 513 31.83 -23.41 11.91
CA GLY A 513 32.44 -22.29 11.18
C GLY A 513 32.33 -22.39 9.65
N GLU A 514 31.50 -23.30 9.13
CA GLU A 514 31.18 -23.33 7.69
C GLU A 514 30.34 -22.10 7.31
N ARG A 515 30.76 -21.39 6.26
CA ARG A 515 30.10 -20.19 5.76
C ARG A 515 30.09 -20.16 4.25
N LEU A 516 29.06 -19.53 3.68
CA LEU A 516 28.98 -19.27 2.24
C LEU A 516 30.12 -18.35 1.81
N THR A 517 30.77 -18.70 0.71
CA THR A 517 31.84 -17.90 0.07
C THR A 517 31.46 -17.43 -1.31
N SER A 518 30.42 -18.03 -1.92
CA SER A 518 29.91 -17.65 -3.23
C SER A 518 28.43 -17.99 -3.33
N LEU A 519 27.69 -17.11 -4.01
CA LEU A 519 26.28 -17.29 -4.35
C LEU A 519 26.05 -16.73 -5.76
N GLN A 520 25.57 -17.58 -6.67
CA GLN A 520 25.40 -17.23 -8.08
C GLN A 520 24.10 -17.82 -8.63
N SER A 521 23.24 -17.00 -9.22
CA SER A 521 22.02 -17.46 -9.90
C SER A 521 22.17 -17.39 -11.42
N ASP A 522 21.70 -18.41 -12.13
CA ASP A 522 21.51 -18.38 -13.59
C ASP A 522 20.01 -18.37 -13.91
N GLY A 523 19.64 -17.73 -15.02
CA GLY A 523 18.24 -17.63 -15.43
C GLY A 523 18.03 -17.42 -16.93
N ASP A 524 16.81 -17.73 -17.35
CA ASP A 524 16.37 -17.57 -18.73
C ASP A 524 15.65 -16.23 -18.91
N PHE A 525 16.04 -15.48 -19.94
CA PHE A 525 15.41 -14.23 -20.32
C PHE A 525 14.20 -14.52 -21.20
N LEU A 526 13.01 -14.41 -20.63
CA LEU A 526 11.75 -14.56 -21.32
C LEU A 526 11.28 -13.18 -21.79
N ARG A 527 11.09 -13.02 -23.10
CA ARG A 527 10.46 -11.83 -23.65
C ARG A 527 8.98 -11.85 -23.29
N ALA A 528 8.47 -10.79 -22.67
CA ALA A 528 7.02 -10.63 -22.55
C ALA A 528 6.39 -10.61 -23.95
N SER A 529 5.30 -11.35 -24.15
CA SER A 529 4.74 -11.62 -25.49
C SER A 529 3.98 -10.44 -26.11
N ALA A 530 3.77 -9.34 -25.38
CA ALA A 530 3.33 -8.07 -25.93
C ALA A 530 4.47 -7.05 -25.84
N GLY A 531 4.57 -6.18 -26.84
CA GLY A 531 5.73 -5.32 -27.10
C GLY A 531 6.23 -4.47 -25.93
N TYR A 532 7.45 -3.95 -26.15
CA TYR A 532 8.26 -3.10 -25.29
C TYR A 532 9.09 -3.82 -24.23
N GLY A 533 10.35 -4.13 -24.56
CA GLY A 533 11.56 -4.13 -23.72
C GLY A 533 11.57 -4.77 -22.32
N SER A 534 10.47 -5.28 -21.80
CA SER A 534 10.34 -5.85 -20.47
C SER A 534 10.67 -7.33 -20.57
N TYR A 535 11.83 -7.67 -20.02
CA TYR A 535 12.29 -9.04 -19.90
C TYR A 535 11.88 -9.58 -18.54
N ARG A 536 11.42 -10.83 -18.52
CA ARG A 536 11.32 -11.60 -17.29
C ARG A 536 12.51 -12.51 -17.19
N ILE A 537 13.04 -12.65 -16.00
CA ILE A 537 14.11 -13.59 -15.72
C ILE A 537 13.49 -14.69 -14.88
N LYS A 538 13.54 -15.92 -15.39
CA LYS A 538 13.15 -17.11 -14.66
C LYS A 538 14.44 -17.72 -14.09
N ILE A 539 14.57 -17.80 -12.77
CA ILE A 539 15.77 -18.39 -12.16
C ILE A 539 15.71 -19.92 -12.31
N THR A 540 16.65 -20.47 -13.09
CA THR A 540 16.69 -21.90 -13.43
C THR A 540 17.77 -22.66 -12.66
N SER A 541 18.74 -21.96 -12.06
CA SER A 541 19.65 -22.59 -11.10
C SER A 541 20.25 -21.60 -10.11
N LEU A 542 20.57 -22.10 -8.92
CA LEU A 542 21.32 -21.38 -7.90
C LEU A 542 22.54 -22.21 -7.52
N LYS A 543 23.72 -21.61 -7.57
CA LYS A 543 24.99 -22.23 -7.21
C LYS A 543 25.52 -21.58 -5.94
N ILE A 544 25.93 -22.41 -4.99
CA ILE A 544 26.54 -21.97 -3.74
C ILE A 544 27.87 -22.68 -3.50
N THR A 545 28.79 -22.04 -2.80
CA THR A 545 30.07 -22.62 -2.38
C THR A 545 30.36 -22.21 -0.94
N THR A 546 31.04 -23.06 -0.17
CA THR A 546 31.43 -22.77 1.21
C THR A 546 32.94 -22.79 1.37
N ASN A 547 33.43 -22.29 2.51
CA ASN A 547 34.85 -22.37 2.88
C ASN A 547 35.33 -23.81 3.13
N THR A 548 34.45 -24.74 3.50
CA THR A 548 34.80 -26.15 3.73
C THR A 548 34.50 -27.04 2.52
N LYS A 549 33.56 -26.64 1.66
CA LYS A 549 33.16 -27.36 0.43
C LYS A 549 33.48 -26.51 -0.80
N PRO A 550 34.67 -26.64 -1.41
CA PRO A 550 35.09 -25.82 -2.55
C PRO A 550 34.38 -26.19 -3.86
N LYS A 551 33.79 -27.39 -3.95
CA LYS A 551 32.97 -27.78 -5.10
C LYS A 551 31.58 -27.12 -4.96
N PRO A 552 31.10 -26.41 -6.00
CA PRO A 552 29.81 -25.73 -5.91
C PRO A 552 28.67 -26.75 -5.82
N PHE A 553 27.76 -26.54 -4.88
CA PHE A 553 26.48 -27.22 -4.86
C PHE A 553 25.50 -26.45 -5.76
N ILE A 554 24.75 -27.17 -6.58
CA ILE A 554 23.84 -26.58 -7.57
C ILE A 554 22.41 -27.00 -7.24
N PHE A 555 21.58 -26.03 -6.88
CA PHE A 555 20.14 -26.20 -6.86
C PHE A 555 19.62 -26.07 -8.30
N GLN A 556 19.12 -27.18 -8.83
CA GLN A 556 18.50 -27.23 -10.15
C GLN A 556 17.13 -27.91 -10.02
N PRO A 557 16.07 -27.32 -10.57
CA PRO A 557 14.83 -28.04 -10.82
C PRO A 557 15.13 -29.28 -11.65
N SER A 558 14.64 -30.44 -11.22
CA SER A 558 14.94 -31.75 -11.81
C SER A 558 14.95 -31.73 -13.34
N ALA A 559 15.99 -32.33 -13.92
CA ALA A 559 16.19 -32.54 -15.36
C ALA A 559 15.21 -33.57 -15.96
N ILE A 560 13.90 -33.43 -15.71
CA ILE A 560 12.90 -34.07 -16.56
C ILE A 560 13.07 -33.37 -17.91
N PRO A 561 13.29 -34.10 -19.02
CA PRO A 561 13.36 -33.48 -20.34
C PRO A 561 11.99 -32.87 -20.60
N ALA A 562 11.85 -31.59 -20.31
CA ALA A 562 10.81 -30.79 -20.91
C ALA A 562 10.97 -31.04 -22.41
N LEU A 563 9.94 -31.61 -23.03
CA LEU A 563 9.74 -31.51 -24.47
C LEU A 563 10.17 -30.10 -24.84
N LYS A 564 11.24 -29.99 -25.62
CA LYS A 564 11.81 -28.72 -26.07
C LYS A 564 10.72 -27.98 -26.83
N LEU A 565 9.85 -27.28 -26.12
CA LEU A 565 9.05 -26.22 -26.68
C LEU A 565 10.07 -25.25 -27.26
N PRO A 566 9.94 -24.86 -28.54
CA PRO A 566 10.95 -24.07 -29.21
C PRO A 566 11.25 -22.84 -28.35
N ALA A 567 12.49 -22.76 -27.89
CA ALA A 567 12.96 -21.65 -27.07
C ALA A 567 12.71 -20.37 -27.86
N GLY A 568 11.81 -19.53 -27.35
CA GLY A 568 11.59 -18.20 -27.88
C GLY A 568 12.85 -17.35 -27.68
N GLY A 569 13.73 -17.38 -28.67
CA GLY A 569 14.53 -16.22 -29.11
C GLY A 569 15.85 -15.88 -28.42
N PHE A 570 16.19 -16.35 -27.21
CA PHE A 570 17.47 -15.97 -26.57
C PHE A 570 18.14 -17.11 -25.79
N PRO A 571 19.47 -17.30 -25.91
CA PRO A 571 20.20 -18.29 -25.14
C PRO A 571 20.23 -17.94 -23.63
N PRO A 572 20.30 -18.93 -22.74
CA PRO A 572 20.48 -18.71 -21.30
C PRO A 572 21.72 -17.84 -21.06
N ARG A 573 21.56 -16.72 -20.34
CA ARG A 573 22.67 -15.83 -20.00
C ARG A 573 23.24 -16.30 -18.67
N LYS A 574 24.46 -16.83 -18.69
CA LYS A 574 25.20 -17.14 -17.45
C LYS A 574 25.52 -15.82 -16.75
N SER A 575 25.16 -15.70 -15.48
CA SER A 575 25.61 -14.55 -14.69
C SER A 575 27.13 -14.62 -14.52
N LYS A 576 27.80 -13.47 -14.44
CA LYS A 576 29.22 -13.46 -14.03
C LYS A 576 29.30 -13.89 -12.56
N LYS A 577 30.32 -14.65 -12.20
CA LYS A 577 30.54 -15.03 -10.79
C LYS A 577 30.83 -13.73 -10.00
N PRO A 578 30.07 -13.41 -8.94
CA PRO A 578 30.40 -12.28 -8.09
C PRO A 578 31.77 -12.55 -7.44
N GLU A 579 32.69 -11.60 -7.58
CA GLU A 579 33.92 -11.57 -6.80
C GLU A 579 33.62 -10.89 -5.46
N ILE A 580 33.49 -11.69 -4.41
CA ILE A 580 33.27 -11.16 -3.07
C ILE A 580 34.52 -10.37 -2.66
N ILE A 581 34.32 -9.15 -2.17
CA ILE A 581 35.39 -8.23 -1.78
C ILE A 581 36.27 -8.93 -0.73
N PRO A 582 37.59 -9.03 -0.95
CA PRO A 582 38.50 -9.64 0.01
C PRO A 582 38.37 -8.98 1.39
N GLY A 583 38.21 -9.80 2.44
CA GLY A 583 37.99 -9.33 3.82
C GLY A 583 36.53 -9.28 4.25
N THR A 584 35.58 -9.30 3.31
CA THR A 584 34.14 -9.32 3.62
C THR A 584 33.59 -10.75 3.68
N THR A 585 32.48 -10.93 4.41
CA THR A 585 31.79 -12.22 4.57
C THR A 585 30.35 -12.11 4.07
N LEU A 586 29.86 -13.15 3.39
CA LEU A 586 28.46 -13.23 2.98
C LEU A 586 27.55 -13.39 4.19
N THR A 587 26.69 -12.40 4.41
CA THR A 587 25.75 -12.32 5.53
C THR A 587 24.31 -12.15 5.07
N GLY A 588 24.08 -11.95 3.78
CA GLY A 588 22.73 -11.82 3.25
C GLY A 588 22.66 -12.04 1.75
N MET A 589 21.44 -11.88 1.24
CA MET A 589 21.15 -11.83 -0.18
C MET A 589 20.01 -10.85 -0.42
N TYR A 590 19.87 -10.40 -1.64
CA TYR A 590 18.67 -9.73 -2.10
C TYR A 590 18.15 -10.39 -3.38
N PHE A 591 16.87 -10.22 -3.64
CA PHE A 591 16.28 -10.70 -4.87
C PHE A 591 15.24 -9.73 -5.41
N MET A 592 15.07 -9.74 -6.71
CA MET A 592 13.98 -9.01 -7.35
C MET A 592 12.71 -9.85 -7.33
N TYR A 593 11.64 -9.28 -6.79
CA TYR A 593 10.33 -9.92 -6.77
C TYR A 593 9.65 -9.85 -8.15
N ASP A 594 8.97 -10.94 -8.49
CA ASP A 594 8.11 -11.03 -9.66
C ASP A 594 6.79 -11.71 -9.26
N SER A 595 5.65 -11.11 -9.59
CA SER A 595 4.34 -11.65 -9.20
C SER A 595 3.99 -13.02 -9.82
N GLN A 596 4.70 -13.45 -10.87
CA GLN A 596 4.50 -14.75 -11.52
C GLN A 596 5.54 -15.78 -11.09
N PHE A 597 6.82 -15.39 -11.06
CA PHE A 597 7.93 -16.30 -10.73
C PHE A 597 8.37 -16.23 -9.27
N ALA A 598 7.79 -15.32 -8.48
CA ALA A 598 8.18 -14.95 -7.12
C ALA A 598 9.56 -14.30 -7.01
N MET A 599 10.59 -14.93 -7.59
CA MET A 599 11.96 -14.44 -7.66
C MET A 599 12.44 -14.41 -9.11
N SER A 600 12.93 -13.26 -9.59
CA SER A 600 13.45 -13.12 -10.96
C SER A 600 14.97 -12.99 -11.02
N SER A 601 15.63 -12.49 -9.98
CA SER A 601 17.09 -12.42 -9.91
C SER A 601 17.55 -12.39 -8.46
N ILE A 602 18.73 -12.93 -8.16
CA ILE A 602 19.30 -12.95 -6.81
C ILE A 602 20.71 -12.34 -6.86
N GLY A 603 21.03 -11.51 -5.88
CA GLY A 603 22.37 -10.95 -5.64
C GLY A 603 22.84 -11.21 -4.21
N PRO A 604 24.15 -11.38 -3.98
CA PRO A 604 24.71 -11.55 -2.63
C PRO A 604 24.81 -10.22 -1.87
N ILE A 605 24.80 -10.31 -0.53
CA ILE A 605 25.18 -9.22 0.37
C ILE A 605 26.35 -9.68 1.23
N SER A 606 27.40 -8.87 1.28
CA SER A 606 28.53 -9.09 2.18
C SER A 606 28.81 -7.89 3.08
N GLU A 607 29.32 -8.16 4.27
CA GLU A 607 29.73 -7.17 5.29
C GLU A 607 31.20 -7.38 5.67
N ASP A 608 31.90 -6.30 6.04
CA ASP A 608 33.18 -6.39 6.75
C ASP A 608 32.91 -6.69 8.24
N LEU A 609 33.41 -7.84 8.71
CA LEU A 609 33.21 -8.25 10.09
C LEU A 609 34.26 -7.65 11.05
N THR A 610 35.28 -6.97 10.52
CA THR A 610 36.42 -6.43 11.28
C THR A 610 36.28 -4.96 11.64
N GLU A 611 35.43 -4.19 10.95
CA GLU A 611 35.06 -2.84 11.36
C GLU A 611 34.39 -2.90 12.73
N GLY A 612 35.07 -2.42 13.78
CA GLY A 612 34.61 -2.49 15.18
C GLY A 612 33.40 -1.61 15.48
N ASP A 613 32.85 -1.73 16.70
CA ASP A 613 31.66 -0.99 17.22
C ASP A 613 31.77 0.57 17.20
N LEU A 614 32.84 1.13 16.63
CA LEU A 614 33.16 2.55 16.66
C LEU A 614 32.56 3.35 15.48
N LEU A 615 32.20 2.69 14.39
CA LEU A 615 31.35 3.29 13.36
C LEU A 615 29.92 2.84 13.66
N ARG A 616 29.08 3.73 14.22
CA ARG A 616 27.63 3.58 14.08
C ARG A 616 27.39 3.30 12.60
N ASP A 617 26.63 2.26 12.25
CA ASP A 617 26.07 2.13 10.91
C ASP A 617 25.47 3.51 10.59
N SER A 618 26.11 4.25 9.67
CA SER A 618 25.65 5.58 9.35
C SER A 618 24.24 5.40 8.86
N SER A 619 23.26 5.97 9.58
CA SER A 619 21.88 5.79 9.19
C SER A 619 21.73 6.24 7.73
N LEU A 620 20.78 5.66 6.98
CA LEU A 620 20.49 6.12 5.62
C LEU A 620 20.32 7.66 5.58
N GLU A 621 19.82 8.23 6.67
CA GLU A 621 19.65 9.67 6.85
C GLU A 621 20.98 10.41 6.92
N GLU A 622 21.92 9.94 7.73
CA GLU A 622 23.28 10.50 7.80
C GLU A 622 24.01 10.40 6.45
N GLU A 623 23.80 9.29 5.71
CA GLU A 623 24.38 9.13 4.38
C GLU A 623 23.75 10.13 3.39
N ILE A 624 22.42 10.27 3.39
CA ILE A 624 21.72 11.21 2.53
C ILE A 624 22.16 12.65 2.84
N GLN A 625 22.23 13.00 4.13
CA GLN A 625 22.67 14.31 4.60
C GLN A 625 24.10 14.61 4.11
N THR A 626 25.02 13.66 4.30
CA THR A 626 26.43 13.81 3.90
C THR A 626 26.61 13.96 2.38
N ARG A 627 25.67 13.44 1.58
CA ARG A 627 25.73 13.51 0.11
C ARG A 627 25.06 14.76 -0.47
N ILE A 628 24.17 15.39 0.29
CA ILE A 628 23.52 16.64 -0.08
C ILE A 628 24.42 17.83 0.27
N LEU A 629 25.04 17.80 1.45
CA LEU A 629 26.02 18.79 1.91
C LEU A 629 27.35 18.63 1.17
#